data_AF-A0A2V7W8I8-F1
#
_entry.id   AF-A0A2V7W8I8-F1
#
_cell.length_a   1.000
_cell.length_b   1.000
_cell.length_c   1.000
_cell.angle_alpha   90.00
_cell.angle_beta   90.00
_cell.angle_gamma   90.00
#
_symmetry.space_group_name_H-M   'P 1'
#
loop_
_entity.id
_entity.type
_entity.pdbx_description
1 polymer ?
#
loop_
_entity_poly.entity_id
_entity_poly.type
_entity_poly.pdbx_seq_one_letter_code
_entity_poly.pdbx_strand_id
1 'polypeptide(L)'
;MTTRFLVASLLVLFATGAISETPKENPKVTELLASIKGKENLPAGEVFKNVKLLKDVPAARLLRIMDMGYSRALGVDCDHCHVEDRWEADEKRPKLAAREMMNMTGQINDMLVKMQNIDNTEPAVNCTTCHRGYVKPALQMK
;
A
#
# COMPACT_ATOMS: atom_id res chain seq x y z
N MET A 1 -57.35 -30.91 35.70
CA MET A 1 -56.90 -29.52 35.62
C MET A 1 -55.42 -29.52 35.30
N THR A 2 -55.08 -29.69 34.02
CA THR A 2 -53.72 -29.89 33.51
C THR A 2 -53.56 -29.02 32.28
N THR A 3 -53.28 -27.74 32.49
CA THR A 3 -53.08 -26.77 31.42
C THR A 3 -51.64 -26.87 30.93
N ARG A 4 -51.49 -27.32 29.69
CA ARG A 4 -50.24 -27.39 28.94
C ARG A 4 -49.75 -25.97 28.63
N PHE A 5 -48.54 -25.62 29.05
CA PHE A 5 -47.87 -24.41 28.57
C PHE A 5 -47.28 -24.70 27.18
N LEU A 6 -47.84 -24.06 26.15
CA LEU A 6 -47.24 -23.93 24.82
C LEU A 6 -46.19 -22.82 24.87
N VAL A 7 -44.91 -23.17 24.81
CA VAL A 7 -43.83 -22.21 24.57
C VAL A 7 -43.72 -22.02 23.05
N ALA A 8 -44.10 -20.83 22.58
CA ALA A 8 -43.92 -20.44 21.18
C ALA A 8 -42.44 -20.08 20.95
N SER A 9 -41.73 -20.93 20.21
CA SER A 9 -40.35 -20.69 19.78
C SER A 9 -40.32 -19.61 18.70
N LEU A 10 -39.96 -18.38 19.07
CA LEU A 10 -39.60 -17.34 18.10
C LEU A 10 -38.19 -17.64 17.56
N LEU A 11 -38.11 -18.05 16.29
CA LEU A 11 -36.86 -18.06 15.54
C LEU A 11 -36.33 -16.62 15.43
N VAL A 12 -35.13 -16.38 15.94
CA VAL A 12 -34.29 -15.24 15.52
C VAL A 12 -33.12 -15.83 14.75
N LEU A 13 -33.24 -15.87 13.41
CA LEU A 13 -32.08 -16.11 12.55
C LEU A 13 -31.16 -14.88 12.65
N PHE A 14 -30.10 -15.00 13.43
CA PHE A 14 -28.98 -14.06 13.34
C PHE A 14 -28.22 -14.35 12.04
N ALA A 15 -28.57 -13.64 10.97
CA ALA A 15 -27.73 -13.54 9.80
C ALA A 15 -26.53 -12.62 10.14
N THR A 16 -25.49 -13.19 10.75
CA THR A 16 -24.20 -12.49 10.91
C THR A 16 -23.43 -12.57 9.60
N GLY A 17 -23.86 -11.79 8.61
CA GLY A 17 -23.03 -11.45 7.46
C GLY A 17 -22.08 -10.34 7.87
N ALA A 18 -20.82 -10.68 8.15
CA ALA A 18 -19.76 -9.69 8.18
C ALA A 18 -19.62 -9.14 6.74
N ILE A 19 -20.10 -7.91 6.51
CA ILE A 19 -19.80 -7.18 5.29
C ILE A 19 -18.32 -6.79 5.39
N SER A 20 -17.43 -7.60 4.81
CA SER A 20 -16.09 -7.13 4.51
C SER A 20 -16.21 -6.14 3.37
N GLU A 21 -16.28 -4.84 3.67
CA GLU A 21 -16.09 -3.83 2.62
C GLU A 21 -14.70 -4.06 2.02
N THR A 22 -14.65 -4.51 0.77
CA THR A 22 -13.41 -4.55 0.00
C THR A 22 -12.84 -3.14 0.00
N PRO A 23 -11.54 -2.94 0.31
CA PRO A 23 -10.96 -1.60 0.32
C PRO A 23 -11.25 -0.91 -1.01
N LYS A 24 -11.97 0.22 -0.96
CA LYS A 24 -12.37 0.99 -2.14
C LYS A 24 -11.12 1.25 -2.99
N GLU A 25 -11.08 0.66 -4.17
CA GLU A 25 -9.92 0.74 -5.06
C GLU A 25 -9.71 2.19 -5.50
N ASN A 26 -8.47 2.67 -5.47
CA ASN A 26 -8.13 4.04 -5.86
C ASN A 26 -8.43 4.23 -7.37
N PRO A 27 -9.31 5.16 -7.77
CA PRO A 27 -9.73 5.30 -9.15
C PRO A 27 -8.57 5.58 -10.11
N LYS A 28 -7.54 6.31 -9.65
CA LYS A 28 -6.33 6.58 -10.46
C LYS A 28 -5.54 5.30 -10.73
N VAL A 29 -5.50 4.38 -9.76
CA VAL A 29 -4.86 3.06 -9.95
C VAL A 29 -5.67 2.22 -10.92
N THR A 30 -7.00 2.20 -10.80
CA THR A 30 -7.88 1.48 -11.74
C THR A 30 -7.70 1.97 -13.18
N GLU A 31 -7.63 3.28 -13.38
CA GLU A 31 -7.39 3.89 -14.69
C GLU A 31 -6.01 3.51 -15.25
N LEU A 32 -4.96 3.62 -14.44
CA LEU A 32 -3.60 3.22 -14.83
C LEU A 32 -3.50 1.73 -15.16
N LEU A 33 -4.18 0.87 -14.40
CA LEU A 33 -4.26 -0.56 -14.68
C LEU A 33 -4.96 -0.83 -16.03
N ALA A 34 -6.05 -0.12 -16.32
CA ALA A 34 -6.72 -0.22 -17.61
C ALA A 34 -5.80 0.19 -18.78
N SER A 35 -4.96 1.21 -18.60
CA SER A 35 -4.01 1.66 -19.63
C SER A 35 -2.91 0.65 -19.96
N ILE A 36 -2.63 -0.30 -19.06
CA ILE A 36 -1.60 -1.33 -19.24
C ILE A 36 -2.17 -2.72 -19.51
N LYS A 37 -3.44 -2.82 -19.93
CA LYS A 37 -4.12 -4.09 -20.17
C LYS A 37 -3.28 -5.03 -21.06
N GLY A 38 -3.04 -6.24 -20.58
CA GLY A 38 -2.20 -7.27 -21.25
C GLY A 38 -0.69 -7.12 -21.01
N LYS A 39 -0.25 -6.13 -20.25
CA LYS A 39 1.16 -5.87 -19.87
C LYS A 39 1.39 -5.90 -18.36
N GLU A 40 0.41 -6.31 -17.58
CA GLU A 40 0.38 -6.24 -16.11
C GLU A 40 1.55 -6.98 -15.45
N ASN A 41 1.96 -8.09 -16.06
CA ASN A 41 3.03 -8.96 -15.57
C ASN A 41 4.41 -8.66 -16.17
N LEU A 42 4.50 -7.75 -17.15
CA LEU A 42 5.78 -7.33 -17.70
C LEU A 42 6.56 -6.51 -16.66
N PRO A 43 7.90 -6.49 -16.73
CA PRO A 43 8.72 -5.62 -15.90
C PRO A 43 8.27 -4.17 -16.02
N ALA A 44 8.10 -3.49 -14.88
CA ALA A 44 7.62 -2.12 -14.86
C ALA A 44 8.52 -1.15 -15.62
N GLY A 45 9.83 -1.42 -15.71
CA GLY A 45 10.78 -0.66 -16.51
C GLY A 45 10.55 -0.74 -18.02
N GLU A 46 9.84 -1.77 -18.50
CA GLU A 46 9.45 -1.90 -19.92
C GLU A 46 8.11 -1.22 -20.21
N VAL A 47 7.21 -1.19 -19.22
CA VAL A 47 5.85 -0.64 -19.39
C VAL A 47 5.79 0.85 -19.11
N PHE A 48 6.53 1.33 -18.10
CA PHE A 48 6.50 2.72 -17.65
C PHE A 48 7.83 3.42 -17.86
N LYS A 49 7.76 4.74 -18.09
CA LYS A 49 8.94 5.59 -18.25
C LYS A 49 9.53 5.99 -16.90
N ASN A 50 10.85 6.15 -16.86
CA ASN A 50 11.60 6.68 -15.71
C ASN A 50 11.44 5.88 -14.39
N VAL A 51 11.20 4.57 -14.48
CA VAL A 51 11.31 3.66 -13.33
C VAL A 51 12.80 3.40 -13.09
N LYS A 52 13.33 3.84 -11.93
CA LYS A 52 14.78 3.75 -11.63
C LYS A 52 15.15 2.58 -10.72
N LEU A 53 14.34 2.31 -9.68
CA LEU A 53 14.65 1.34 -8.62
C LEU A 53 13.81 0.06 -8.72
N LEU A 54 12.52 0.17 -9.04
CA LEU A 54 11.59 -0.96 -9.12
C LEU A 54 11.37 -1.42 -10.56
N LYS A 55 12.43 -1.55 -11.36
CA LYS A 55 12.31 -1.86 -12.80
C LYS A 55 11.76 -3.25 -13.06
N ASP A 56 12.16 -4.20 -12.23
CA ASP A 56 11.91 -5.63 -12.46
C ASP A 56 10.62 -6.13 -11.80
N VAL A 57 9.95 -5.27 -11.01
CA VAL A 57 8.65 -5.65 -10.44
C VAL A 57 7.58 -5.66 -11.54
N PRO A 58 6.56 -6.53 -11.47
CA PRO A 58 5.44 -6.49 -12.40
C PRO A 58 4.79 -5.11 -12.47
N ALA A 59 4.42 -4.65 -13.67
CA ALA A 59 3.83 -3.34 -13.89
C ALA A 59 2.59 -3.06 -13.02
N ALA A 60 1.67 -4.02 -12.90
CA ALA A 60 0.52 -3.87 -12.00
C ALA A 60 0.92 -3.80 -10.53
N ARG A 61 1.97 -4.54 -10.13
CA ARG A 61 2.50 -4.50 -8.76
C ARG A 61 3.13 -3.14 -8.44
N LEU A 62 3.79 -2.49 -9.41
CA LEU A 62 4.32 -1.13 -9.23
C LEU A 62 3.21 -0.16 -8.82
N LEU A 63 2.07 -0.18 -9.52
CA LEU A 63 0.93 0.70 -9.21
C LEU A 63 0.39 0.47 -7.79
N ARG A 64 0.30 -0.80 -7.36
CA ARG A 64 -0.11 -1.15 -6.00
C ARG A 64 0.92 -0.71 -4.94
N ILE A 65 2.21 -0.76 -5.25
CA ILE A 65 3.26 -0.24 -4.35
C ILE A 65 3.10 1.28 -4.19
N MET A 66 2.84 2.01 -5.26
CA MET A 66 2.63 3.47 -5.21
C MET A 66 1.43 3.83 -4.32
N ASP A 67 0.31 3.15 -4.50
CA ASP A 67 -0.93 3.40 -3.75
C ASP A 67 -0.87 2.87 -2.31
N MET A 68 -0.69 1.57 -2.15
CA MET A 68 -0.80 0.92 -0.84
C MET A 68 0.47 1.03 -0.01
N GLY A 69 1.63 1.15 -0.66
CA GLY A 69 2.92 1.26 0.01
C GLY A 69 3.26 2.70 0.34
N TYR A 70 3.38 3.57 -0.68
CA TYR A 70 3.90 4.92 -0.49
C TYR A 70 2.83 5.92 -0.07
N SER A 71 1.75 6.05 -0.84
CA SER A 71 0.68 7.01 -0.55
C SER A 71 0.12 6.83 0.87
N ARG A 72 -0.21 5.58 1.25
CA ARG A 72 -0.70 5.29 2.61
C ARG A 72 0.34 5.48 3.70
N ALA A 73 1.60 5.10 3.48
CA ALA A 73 2.64 5.28 4.48
C ALA A 73 2.88 6.75 4.82
N LEU A 74 2.80 7.64 3.82
CA LEU A 74 3.01 9.07 3.98
C LEU A 74 1.72 9.85 4.29
N GLY A 75 0.56 9.24 4.11
CA GLY A 75 -0.76 9.88 4.30
C GLY A 75 -1.04 10.96 3.25
N VAL A 76 -0.67 10.71 1.99
CA VAL A 76 -0.79 11.67 0.89
C VAL A 76 -1.41 11.04 -0.35
N ASP A 77 -1.99 11.87 -1.21
CA ASP A 77 -2.46 11.44 -2.53
C ASP A 77 -1.34 11.40 -3.58
N CYS A 78 -1.62 10.80 -4.73
CA CYS A 78 -0.64 10.54 -5.79
C CYS A 78 0.02 11.83 -6.32
N ASP A 79 -0.73 12.92 -6.36
CA ASP A 79 -0.30 14.24 -6.82
C ASP A 79 0.68 14.92 -5.85
N HIS A 80 0.85 14.44 -4.62
CA HIS A 80 1.92 14.91 -3.75
C HIS A 80 3.31 14.68 -4.38
N CYS A 81 3.48 13.51 -5.01
CA CYS A 81 4.73 13.10 -5.63
C CYS A 81 4.71 13.24 -7.16
N HIS A 82 3.58 13.01 -7.80
CA HIS A 82 3.49 12.96 -9.25
C HIS A 82 2.84 14.20 -9.86
N VAL A 83 3.19 14.48 -11.11
CA VAL A 83 2.42 15.38 -11.97
C VAL A 83 1.38 14.51 -12.69
N GLU A 84 0.12 14.91 -12.61
CA GLU A 84 -0.97 14.21 -13.30
C GLU A 84 -0.70 14.16 -14.81
N ASP A 85 -1.04 13.03 -15.43
CA ASP A 85 -0.77 12.67 -16.83
C ASP A 85 0.71 12.64 -17.26
N ARG A 86 1.64 13.02 -16.38
CA ARG A 86 3.10 12.98 -16.59
C ARG A 86 3.78 12.26 -15.44
N TRP A 87 3.35 11.02 -15.20
CA TRP A 87 3.76 10.17 -14.09
C TRP A 87 5.28 9.97 -13.98
N GLU A 88 5.98 10.01 -15.12
CA GLU A 88 7.41 9.89 -15.27
C GLU A 88 8.19 11.16 -14.88
N ALA A 89 7.56 12.33 -14.85
CA ALA A 89 8.22 13.62 -14.63
C ALA A 89 8.85 13.75 -13.23
N ASP A 90 10.04 14.32 -13.17
CA ASP A 90 10.83 14.52 -11.94
C ASP A 90 10.76 15.97 -11.42
N GLU A 91 9.63 16.64 -11.66
CA GLU A 91 9.43 18.06 -11.35
C GLU A 91 9.11 18.32 -9.87
N LYS A 92 8.51 17.34 -9.19
CA LYS A 92 8.14 17.47 -7.78
C LYS A 92 9.24 16.89 -6.89
N ARG A 93 9.85 17.77 -6.08
CA ARG A 93 10.87 17.40 -5.08
C ARG A 93 10.52 16.15 -4.25
N PRO A 94 9.26 15.94 -3.77
CA PRO A 94 8.90 14.73 -3.03
C PRO A 94 9.21 13.40 -3.76
N LYS A 95 9.09 13.34 -5.10
CA LYS A 95 9.41 12.12 -5.86
C LYS A 95 10.91 11.82 -5.91
N LEU A 96 11.74 12.86 -5.95
CA LEU A 96 13.20 12.70 -5.86
C LEU A 96 13.59 12.19 -4.47
N ALA A 97 13.06 12.84 -3.42
CA ALA A 97 13.27 12.42 -2.03
C ALA A 97 12.76 10.99 -1.77
N ALA A 98 11.62 10.59 -2.34
CA ALA A 98 11.11 9.23 -2.19
C ALA A 98 12.09 8.18 -2.72
N ARG A 99 12.80 8.45 -3.83
CA ARG A 99 13.84 7.53 -4.35
C ARG A 99 15.05 7.44 -3.43
N GLU A 100 15.47 8.55 -2.84
CA GLU A 100 16.54 8.56 -1.83
C GLU A 100 16.11 7.74 -0.59
N MET A 101 14.87 7.91 -0.13
CA MET A 101 14.31 7.16 1.00
C MET A 101 14.17 5.66 0.71
N MET A 102 13.84 5.29 -0.54
CA MET A 102 13.83 3.88 -0.97
C MET A 102 15.22 3.24 -0.86
N ASN A 103 16.27 3.94 -1.32
CA ASN A 103 17.65 3.46 -1.17
C ASN A 103 18.04 3.34 0.29
N MET A 104 17.71 4.33 1.12
CA MET A 104 17.96 4.27 2.56
C MET A 104 17.26 3.08 3.22
N THR A 105 16.00 2.84 2.86
CA THR A 105 15.20 1.71 3.40
C THR A 105 15.83 0.37 3.01
N GLY A 106 16.30 0.24 1.76
CA GLY A 106 17.04 -0.95 1.31
C GLY A 106 18.29 -1.19 2.15
N GLN A 107 19.11 -0.15 2.38
CA GLN A 107 20.31 -0.24 3.21
C GLN A 107 19.99 -0.62 4.66
N ILE A 108 18.92 -0.07 5.25
CA ILE A 108 18.49 -0.45 6.60
C ILE A 108 18.10 -1.92 6.64
N ASN A 109 17.32 -2.40 5.67
CA ASN A 109 16.92 -3.80 5.60
C ASN A 109 18.13 -4.74 5.43
N ASP A 110 19.12 -4.37 4.61
CA ASP A 110 20.36 -5.12 4.46
C ASP A 110 21.19 -5.18 5.76
N MET A 111 21.09 -4.17 6.62
CA MET A 111 21.70 -4.19 7.95
C MET A 111 20.90 -5.06 8.93
N LEU A 112 19.57 -4.97 8.88
CA LEU A 112 18.67 -5.71 9.79
C LEU A 112 18.83 -7.22 9.65
N VAL A 113 18.90 -7.75 8.43
CA VAL A 113 19.06 -9.20 8.19
C VAL A 113 20.40 -9.75 8.68
N LYS A 114 21.37 -8.89 9.02
CA LYS A 114 22.68 -9.27 9.56
C LYS A 114 22.72 -9.24 11.09
N MET A 115 21.68 -8.72 11.76
CA MET A 115 21.63 -8.64 13.22
C MET A 115 21.37 -10.01 13.83
N GLN A 116 22.17 -10.38 14.85
CA GLN A 116 22.11 -11.72 15.45
C GLN A 116 21.18 -11.80 16.67
N ASN A 117 20.84 -10.67 17.27
CA ASN A 117 20.11 -10.60 18.55
C ASN A 117 18.70 -10.00 18.40
N ILE A 118 18.19 -9.85 17.17
CA ILE A 118 16.84 -9.34 16.94
C ILE A 118 15.83 -10.50 17.03
N ASP A 119 14.76 -10.30 17.80
CA ASP A 119 13.68 -11.29 17.99
C ASP A 119 12.69 -11.25 16.83
N ASN A 120 13.21 -11.35 15.61
CA ASN A 120 12.44 -11.45 14.38
C ASN A 120 13.25 -12.23 13.34
N THR A 121 12.68 -13.29 12.80
CA THR A 121 13.32 -14.13 11.77
C THR A 121 13.44 -13.44 10.42
N GLU A 122 12.63 -12.42 10.15
CA GLU A 122 12.61 -11.64 8.91
C GLU A 122 12.47 -10.14 9.24
N PRO A 123 13.51 -9.50 9.81
CA PRO A 123 13.44 -8.11 10.20
C PRO A 123 13.41 -7.21 8.96
N ALA A 124 12.36 -6.40 8.86
CA ALA A 124 12.20 -5.45 7.78
C ALA A 124 11.55 -4.15 8.28
N VAL A 125 12.01 -3.04 7.74
CA VAL A 125 11.36 -1.74 7.84
C VAL A 125 10.85 -1.31 6.47
N ASN A 126 9.82 -0.48 6.49
CA ASN A 126 9.30 0.18 5.32
C ASN A 126 8.93 1.63 5.67
N CYS A 127 8.38 2.34 4.69
CA CYS A 127 7.97 3.75 4.87
C CYS A 127 7.04 3.94 6.09
N THR A 128 6.12 3.00 6.33
CA THR A 128 5.15 3.07 7.44
C THR A 128 5.81 2.98 8.80
N THR A 129 6.95 2.28 8.94
CA THR A 129 7.69 2.17 10.20
C THR A 129 8.00 3.56 10.78
N CYS A 130 8.42 4.50 9.94
CA CYS A 130 8.74 5.87 10.35
C CYS A 130 7.58 6.84 10.11
N HIS A 131 7.01 6.85 8.90
CA HIS A 131 6.03 7.87 8.51
C HIS A 131 4.68 7.73 9.20
N ARG A 132 4.19 6.50 9.40
CA ARG A 132 2.93 6.24 10.12
C ARG A 132 1.75 7.12 9.67
N GLY A 133 1.66 7.43 8.38
CA GLY A 133 0.63 8.28 7.80
C GLY A 133 0.96 9.78 7.79
N TYR A 134 2.20 10.18 8.08
CA TYR A 134 2.65 11.56 8.11
C TYR A 134 3.87 11.80 7.22
N VAL A 135 3.83 12.84 6.41
CA VAL A 135 4.96 13.25 5.56
C VAL A 135 6.19 13.62 6.39
N LYS A 136 6.01 14.19 7.58
CA LYS A 136 7.08 14.60 8.49
C LYS A 136 7.00 13.85 9.83
N PRO A 137 7.63 12.66 9.95
CA PRO A 137 7.53 11.78 11.11
C PRO A 137 7.75 12.50 12.44
N ALA A 138 8.91 13.13 12.63
CA ALA A 138 9.31 13.69 13.93
C ALA A 138 8.53 14.94 14.36
N LEU A 139 7.78 15.59 13.45
CA LEU A 139 7.04 16.81 13.75
C LEU A 139 5.54 16.58 13.94
N GLN A 140 5.03 15.41 13.54
CA GLN A 140 3.59 15.12 13.46
C GLN A 140 3.18 13.85 14.22
N MET A 141 4.15 13.05 14.70
CA MET A 141 3.90 12.00 15.68
C MET A 141 3.56 12.64 17.03
N LYS A 142 2.27 12.76 17.34
CA LYS A 142 1.76 13.05 18.69
C LYS A 142 1.50 11.75 19.44
#